data_AF-A0A9Y1BKE6-F1
#
_entry.id   AF-A0A9Y1BKE6-F1
#
_cell.length_a   1.000
_cell.length_b   1.000
_cell.length_c   1.000
_cell.angle_alpha   90.00
_cell.angle_beta   90.00
_cell.angle_gamma   90.00
#
_symmetry.space_group_name_H-M   'P 1'
#
loop_
_entity.id
_entity.type
_entity.pdbx_description
1 polymer ?
#
loop_
_entity_poly.entity_id
_entity_poly.type
_entity_poly.pdbx_seq_one_letter_code
_entity_poly.pdbx_strand_id
1 'polypeptide(L)'
;MTVKAYYSGFLDFEENEKKQITKILKNIYDEFQNSKQTIHIILDYIIGKHQYDLIILKDKAIISVEVKNYEGKVIGSENSEWYVVTDQNKKLPINGGKNIFRQVRSQRYELMNYINEVLKSISARFIQQPVRHISSIVCFKGDSSYDTNQIERDKHLWFNVLNEINLTQFLSNTSSNEFVFKQSELSLIIEKFGVVEYSIDELFEIDNLKDDNKFTLQNIINEIDLIDPSPYELEKLILLLFNNKLELKLNEILILIGEENGLRLLETLKELKLVNTVKDGKISLQENWKELLKKREEINTTKSHDQYLYRSDFWLAPLDSKENETYHSIYRGTKYHFNSDGRFWWSLSGTDTKLEIEFSDNRVKNKLLNCRPLGGSFRITESGEIITKKEVNGEYKQIFVTMLTGEIIFKENKISWKPLKLKKGDLWPSIYDGTTFGINANRQLFIKVSGRKFYAVEGHEKIVETVLQFKPQGGRIKINENGAILTLMYSAPYPRRILNQISKLSNFEKNLIDIRKKTDRDGMIPIYLGKFSGNIKFKPPYDLEKEWSEEDDNEFLSRIGVLK
;
A
#
# COMPACT_ATOMS: atom_id res chain seq x y z
N MET A 1 15.94 20.32 24.72
CA MET A 1 14.55 20.23 24.21
C MET A 1 14.65 19.45 22.91
N THR A 2 13.66 18.62 22.63
CA THR A 2 13.90 17.29 22.05
C THR A 2 13.75 17.27 20.53
N VAL A 3 14.71 16.67 19.85
CA VAL A 3 14.44 16.04 18.55
C VAL A 3 13.39 14.97 18.82
N LYS A 4 12.28 15.01 18.07
CA LYS A 4 11.18 14.06 18.19
C LYS A 4 10.99 13.36 16.86
N ALA A 5 11.03 12.04 16.87
CA ALA A 5 10.75 11.22 15.70
C ALA A 5 9.31 10.72 15.75
N TYR A 6 8.71 10.55 14.58
CA TYR A 6 7.34 10.08 14.41
C TYR A 6 7.24 9.16 13.20
N TYR A 7 6.23 8.30 13.17
CA TYR A 7 6.01 7.35 12.08
C TYR A 7 4.51 7.05 11.89
N SER A 8 4.13 6.61 10.69
CA SER A 8 2.77 6.15 10.40
C SER A 8 2.70 4.63 10.25
N GLY A 9 2.64 3.90 11.37
CA GLY A 9 2.40 2.45 11.34
C GLY A 9 3.66 1.61 11.45
N PHE A 10 4.14 0.98 10.38
CA PHE A 10 5.39 0.18 10.39
C PHE A 10 6.43 0.88 9.51
N LEU A 11 7.69 0.91 9.93
CA LEU A 11 8.79 1.49 9.14
C LEU A 11 9.21 0.49 8.05
N ASP A 12 8.83 0.74 6.80
CA ASP A 12 9.11 -0.11 5.65
C ASP A 12 10.38 0.34 4.91
N PHE A 13 11.52 0.27 5.60
CA PHE A 13 12.84 0.56 5.01
C PHE A 13 13.59 -0.72 4.67
N GLU A 14 14.26 -0.75 3.52
CA GLU A 14 15.26 -1.78 3.22
C GLU A 14 16.42 -1.70 4.23
N GLU A 15 17.10 -2.82 4.52
CA GLU A 15 18.11 -2.89 5.60
C GLU A 15 19.23 -1.83 5.47
N ASN A 16 19.69 -1.56 4.25
CA ASN A 16 20.75 -0.58 4.02
C ASN A 16 20.25 0.87 4.12
N GLU A 17 19.01 1.13 3.70
CA GLU A 17 18.35 2.43 3.86
C GLU A 17 18.08 2.72 5.34
N LYS A 18 17.62 1.70 6.09
CA LYS A 18 17.43 1.79 7.54
C LYS A 18 18.72 2.19 8.25
N LYS A 19 19.87 1.58 7.90
CA LYS A 19 21.19 1.95 8.46
C LYS A 19 21.54 3.41 8.20
N GLN A 20 21.33 3.88 6.96
CA GLN A 20 21.59 5.27 6.59
C GLN A 20 20.67 6.24 7.34
N ILE A 21 19.37 5.93 7.43
CA ILE A 21 18.39 6.75 8.16
C ILE A 21 18.72 6.79 9.65
N THR A 22 19.06 5.66 10.28
CA THR A 22 19.49 5.62 11.68
C THR A 22 20.70 6.52 11.93
N LYS A 23 21.70 6.48 11.04
CA LYS A 23 22.88 7.35 11.12
C LYS A 23 22.51 8.83 10.95
N ILE A 24 21.65 9.16 9.99
CA ILE A 24 21.14 10.53 9.80
C ILE A 24 20.42 11.01 11.07
N LEU A 25 19.54 10.19 11.64
CA LEU A 25 18.79 10.53 12.86
C LEU A 25 19.72 10.72 14.06
N LYS A 26 20.76 9.88 14.19
CA LYS A 26 21.79 10.05 15.21
C LYS A 26 22.54 11.37 15.06
N ASN A 27 23.01 11.69 13.85
CA ASN A 27 23.69 12.96 13.60
C ASN A 27 22.79 14.17 13.91
N ILE A 28 21.50 14.12 13.57
CA ILE A 28 20.54 15.18 13.90
C ILE A 28 20.32 15.24 15.42
N TYR A 29 20.15 14.11 16.08
CA TYR A 29 19.98 14.05 17.53
C TYR A 29 21.18 14.66 18.25
N ASP A 30 22.39 14.21 17.90
CA ASP A 30 23.63 14.66 18.53
C ASP A 30 23.83 16.17 18.40
N GLU A 31 23.53 16.74 17.22
CA GLU A 31 23.62 18.18 16.94
C GLU A 31 22.57 19.00 17.70
N PHE A 32 21.32 18.52 17.77
CA PHE A 32 20.18 19.33 18.21
C PHE A 32 19.61 18.99 19.60
N GLN A 33 20.04 17.91 20.27
CA GLN A 33 19.53 17.50 21.60
C GLN A 33 19.61 18.61 22.66
N ASN A 34 20.66 19.44 22.59
CA ASN A 34 20.91 20.54 23.51
C ASN A 34 20.39 21.89 22.99
N SER A 35 19.74 21.90 21.82
CA SER A 35 19.17 23.10 21.23
C SER A 35 17.90 23.56 21.97
N LYS A 36 17.62 24.86 21.87
CA LYS A 36 16.34 25.46 22.28
C LYS A 36 15.24 25.26 21.22
N GLN A 37 15.61 24.84 20.01
CA GLN A 37 14.66 24.55 18.93
C GLN A 37 14.16 23.11 19.03
N THR A 38 12.84 22.93 18.84
CA THR A 38 12.24 21.61 18.68
C THR A 38 12.25 21.24 17.20
N ILE A 39 12.73 20.04 16.90
CA ILE A 39 12.73 19.47 15.55
C ILE A 39 11.83 18.25 15.57
N HIS A 40 10.80 18.25 14.73
CA HIS A 40 9.94 17.10 14.52
C HIS A 40 10.33 16.41 13.22
N ILE A 41 10.59 15.11 13.29
CA ILE A 41 10.99 14.29 12.15
C ILE A 41 9.93 13.23 11.94
N ILE A 42 9.29 13.23 10.79
CA ILE A 42 8.29 12.23 10.42
C ILE A 42 8.94 11.28 9.42
N LEU A 43 8.97 10.01 9.79
CA LEU A 43 9.58 8.92 9.04
C LEU A 43 8.52 8.17 8.24
N ASP A 44 8.93 7.73 7.05
CA ASP A 44 8.17 6.82 6.19
C ASP A 44 6.69 7.20 6.05
N TYR A 45 6.46 8.41 5.56
CA TYR A 45 5.12 8.98 5.51
C TYR A 45 4.59 9.04 4.08
N ILE A 46 3.29 8.76 3.90
CA ILE A 46 2.66 8.76 2.57
C ILE A 46 1.70 9.94 2.43
N ILE A 47 1.94 10.78 1.42
CA ILE A 47 1.03 11.86 1.01
C ILE A 47 0.62 11.64 -0.44
N GLY A 48 -0.68 11.42 -0.65
CA GLY A 48 -1.25 11.18 -1.98
C GLY A 48 -0.71 9.89 -2.60
N LYS A 49 0.24 10.02 -3.55
CA LYS A 49 0.90 8.91 -4.24
C LYS A 49 2.41 8.82 -3.94
N HIS A 50 2.90 9.67 -3.04
CA HIS A 50 4.32 9.83 -2.74
C HIS A 50 4.61 9.35 -1.33
N GLN A 51 5.64 8.51 -1.21
CA GLN A 51 6.29 8.16 0.06
C GLN A 51 7.42 9.16 0.30
N TYR A 52 7.65 9.49 1.57
CA TYR A 52 8.67 10.41 2.04
C TYR A 52 9.49 9.70 3.11
N ASP A 53 10.79 9.59 2.88
CA ASP A 53 11.69 8.94 3.84
C ASP A 53 11.75 9.76 5.13
N LEU A 54 11.96 11.08 5.00
CA LEU A 54 11.84 12.01 6.11
C LEU A 54 11.10 13.30 5.72
N ILE A 55 10.23 13.78 6.60
CA ILE A 55 9.71 15.15 6.62
C ILE A 55 10.14 15.78 7.94
N ILE A 56 10.89 16.88 7.86
CA ILE A 56 11.42 17.61 9.01
C ILE A 56 10.66 18.93 9.15
N LEU A 57 10.09 19.16 10.33
CA LEU A 57 9.38 20.38 10.70
C LEU A 57 10.16 21.11 11.80
N LYS A 58 10.47 22.38 11.50
CA LYS A 58 11.04 23.37 12.43
C LYS A 58 10.05 24.51 12.60
N ASP A 59 10.29 25.37 13.60
CA ASP A 59 9.52 26.61 13.77
C ASP A 59 9.53 27.51 12.52
N LYS A 60 10.62 27.53 11.75
CA LYS A 60 10.75 28.35 10.54
C LYS A 60 11.06 27.57 9.27
N ALA A 61 10.91 26.25 9.24
CA ALA A 61 11.23 25.49 8.04
C ALA A 61 10.40 24.21 7.91
N ILE A 62 10.12 23.83 6.67
CA ILE A 62 9.59 22.53 6.28
C ILE A 62 10.55 21.95 5.26
N ILE A 63 11.04 20.75 5.53
CA ILE A 63 12.10 20.13 4.75
C ILE A 63 11.68 18.69 4.44
N SER A 64 11.72 18.28 3.18
CA SER A 64 11.58 16.87 2.79
C SER A 64 12.95 16.30 2.45
N VAL A 65 13.29 15.11 2.95
CA VAL A 65 14.53 14.42 2.64
C VAL A 65 14.21 13.09 1.97
N GLU A 66 14.73 12.91 0.77
CA GLU A 66 14.76 11.64 0.05
C GLU A 66 16.16 11.04 0.24
N VAL A 67 16.24 9.83 0.79
CA VAL A 67 17.48 9.13 1.07
C VAL A 67 17.84 8.24 -0.12
N LYS A 68 19.12 8.25 -0.49
CA LYS A 68 19.66 7.45 -1.58
C LYS A 68 20.94 6.78 -1.10
N ASN A 69 20.84 5.47 -0.89
CA ASN A 69 21.96 4.62 -0.47
C ASN A 69 22.93 4.33 -1.64
N TYR A 70 23.52 5.39 -2.18
CA TYR A 70 24.60 5.37 -3.17
C TYR A 70 25.73 6.27 -2.68
N GLU A 71 26.96 5.87 -2.98
CA GLU A 71 28.18 6.53 -2.52
C GLU A 71 29.12 6.83 -3.70
N GLY A 72 29.59 8.08 -3.81
CA GLY A 72 30.53 8.54 -4.84
C GLY A 72 30.19 9.90 -5.44
N LYS A 73 30.69 10.17 -6.65
CA LYS A 73 30.42 11.43 -7.37
C LYS A 73 29.07 11.35 -8.09
N VAL A 74 28.12 12.18 -7.67
CA VAL A 74 26.77 12.25 -8.21
C VAL A 74 26.74 13.15 -9.45
N ILE A 75 26.15 12.65 -10.54
CA ILE A 75 25.95 13.39 -11.79
C ILE A 75 24.47 13.32 -12.18
N GLY A 76 23.88 14.48 -12.46
CA GLY A 76 22.49 14.59 -12.88
C GLY A 76 21.96 16.03 -12.88
N SER A 77 21.06 16.33 -13.81
CA SER A 77 20.37 17.62 -13.97
C SER A 77 18.84 17.45 -13.99
N GLU A 78 18.09 18.53 -14.22
CA GLU A 78 16.62 18.53 -14.26
C GLU A 78 16.03 17.65 -15.38
N ASN A 79 16.82 17.45 -16.44
CA ASN A 79 16.38 16.79 -17.67
C ASN A 79 17.26 15.62 -18.11
N SER A 80 18.34 15.31 -17.39
CA SER A 80 19.20 14.16 -17.67
C SER A 80 18.89 12.95 -16.78
N GLU A 81 19.46 11.80 -17.11
CA GLU A 81 19.57 10.70 -16.17
C GLU A 81 20.43 11.10 -14.96
N TRP A 82 20.19 10.43 -13.84
CA TRP A 82 20.94 10.57 -12.61
C TRP A 82 21.74 9.31 -12.34
N TYR A 83 23.02 9.46 -12.02
CA TYR A 83 23.91 8.35 -11.74
C TYR A 83 24.99 8.72 -10.74
N VAL A 84 25.55 7.70 -10.08
CA VAL A 84 26.74 7.83 -9.24
C VAL A 84 27.93 7.21 -9.94
N VAL A 85 29.06 7.92 -9.93
CA VAL A 85 30.37 7.39 -10.30
C VAL A 85 31.08 6.99 -9.01
N THR A 86 31.21 5.69 -8.79
CA THR A 86 31.93 5.12 -7.64
C THR A 86 33.44 5.33 -7.76
N ASP A 87 34.19 5.14 -6.68
CA ASP A 87 35.67 5.18 -6.68
C ASP A 87 36.32 4.20 -7.67
N GLN A 88 35.62 3.15 -8.06
CA GLN A 88 36.04 2.18 -9.09
C GLN A 88 35.72 2.65 -10.52
N ASN A 89 35.36 3.93 -10.73
CA ASN A 89 34.90 4.50 -12.00
C ASN A 89 33.67 3.81 -12.62
N LYS A 90 32.93 3.00 -11.86
CA LYS A 90 31.67 2.41 -12.32
C LYS A 90 30.54 3.43 -12.26
N LYS A 91 29.83 3.58 -13.37
CA LYS A 91 28.62 4.41 -13.49
C LYS A 91 27.39 3.59 -13.08
N LEU A 92 26.77 3.95 -11.97
CA LEU A 92 25.58 3.28 -11.44
C LEU A 92 24.35 4.18 -11.65
N PRO A 93 23.35 3.77 -12.45
CA PRO A 93 22.11 4.52 -12.60
C PRO A 93 21.34 4.54 -11.28
N ILE A 94 20.88 5.71 -10.87
CA ILE A 94 20.08 5.85 -9.64
C ILE A 94 18.61 5.62 -9.98
N ASN A 95 17.87 4.97 -9.07
CA ASN A 95 16.42 4.77 -9.17
C ASN A 95 15.96 4.11 -10.49
N GLY A 96 16.75 3.15 -10.99
CA GLY A 96 16.45 2.46 -12.25
C GLY A 96 16.37 3.39 -13.48
N GLY A 97 17.12 4.50 -13.49
CA GLY A 97 17.15 5.48 -14.59
C GLY A 97 16.13 6.61 -14.47
N LYS A 98 15.30 6.64 -13.41
CA LYS A 98 14.36 7.74 -13.18
C LYS A 98 15.07 9.01 -12.69
N ASN A 99 14.63 10.15 -13.20
CA ASN A 99 15.18 11.45 -12.81
C ASN A 99 14.72 11.85 -11.39
N ILE A 100 15.67 11.95 -10.47
CA ILE A 100 15.45 12.24 -9.05
C ILE A 100 14.92 13.66 -8.84
N PHE A 101 15.43 14.64 -9.59
CA PHE A 101 14.94 16.01 -9.53
C PHE A 101 13.43 16.09 -9.79
N ARG A 102 12.93 15.37 -10.80
CA ARG A 102 11.48 15.31 -11.10
C ARG A 102 10.68 14.61 -10.01
N GLN A 103 11.22 13.56 -9.40
CA GLN A 103 10.60 12.87 -8.27
C GLN A 103 10.45 13.83 -7.08
N VAL A 104 11.54 14.45 -6.65
CA VAL A 104 11.59 15.36 -5.50
C VAL A 104 10.76 16.62 -5.75
N ARG A 105 10.74 17.13 -6.98
CA ARG A 105 9.84 18.23 -7.37
C ARG A 105 8.37 17.86 -7.18
N SER A 106 7.97 16.66 -7.61
CA SER A 106 6.59 16.19 -7.48
C SER A 106 6.21 15.99 -6.01
N GLN A 107 7.09 15.37 -5.22
CA GLN A 107 6.95 15.26 -3.75
C GLN A 107 6.77 16.64 -3.13
N ARG A 108 7.67 17.58 -3.41
CA ARG A 108 7.59 18.95 -2.86
C ARG A 108 6.23 19.61 -3.08
N TYR A 109 5.69 19.56 -4.30
CA TYR A 109 4.39 20.17 -4.58
C TYR A 109 3.25 19.47 -3.82
N GLU A 110 3.30 18.15 -3.71
CA GLU A 110 2.29 17.39 -2.97
C GLU A 110 2.32 17.71 -1.48
N LEU A 111 3.52 17.74 -0.87
CA LEU A 111 3.71 18.15 0.53
C LEU A 111 3.26 19.59 0.75
N MET A 112 3.57 20.50 -0.18
CA MET A 112 3.14 21.89 -0.13
C MET A 112 1.61 22.03 -0.16
N ASN A 113 0.93 21.26 -1.00
CA ASN A 113 -0.54 21.27 -1.04
C ASN A 113 -1.11 20.71 0.25
N TYR A 114 -0.60 19.56 0.71
CA TYR A 114 -1.05 18.92 1.93
C TYR A 114 -0.89 19.82 3.16
N ILE A 115 0.30 20.40 3.36
CA ILE A 115 0.55 21.24 4.52
C ILE A 115 -0.32 22.50 4.50
N ASN A 116 -0.57 23.10 3.33
CA ASN A 116 -1.44 24.27 3.25
C ASN A 116 -2.89 23.95 3.62
N GLU A 117 -3.41 22.77 3.25
CA GLU A 117 -4.74 22.33 3.69
C GLU A 117 -4.78 22.07 5.20
N VAL A 118 -3.74 21.42 5.75
CA VAL A 118 -3.59 21.21 7.19
C VAL A 118 -3.57 22.56 7.93
N LEU A 119 -2.75 23.50 7.49
CA LEU A 119 -2.57 24.81 8.14
C LEU A 119 -3.84 25.66 8.12
N LYS A 120 -4.62 25.63 7.03
CA LYS A 120 -5.95 26.30 6.97
C LYS A 120 -6.89 25.80 8.05
N SER A 121 -6.81 24.52 8.42
CA SER A 121 -7.62 23.93 9.49
C SER A 121 -7.13 24.28 10.90
N ILE A 122 -5.88 24.71 11.04
CA ILE A 122 -5.25 25.04 12.33
C ILE A 122 -5.45 26.51 12.68
N SER A 123 -5.29 27.41 11.71
CA SER A 123 -5.43 28.85 11.95
C SER A 123 -5.79 29.63 10.69
N ALA A 124 -6.72 30.57 10.84
CA ALA A 124 -7.14 31.45 9.75
C ALA A 124 -5.99 32.30 9.18
N ARG A 125 -4.90 32.53 9.93
CA ARG A 125 -3.74 33.28 9.44
C ARG A 125 -3.07 32.63 8.22
N PHE A 126 -3.15 31.31 8.11
CA PHE A 126 -2.59 30.55 6.99
C PHE A 126 -3.47 30.54 5.75
N ILE A 127 -4.72 31.02 5.83
CA ILE A 127 -5.56 31.23 4.64
C ILE A 127 -4.97 32.36 3.78
N GLN A 128 -4.45 33.40 4.44
CA GLN A 128 -3.90 34.59 3.77
C GLN A 128 -2.39 34.47 3.48
N GLN A 129 -1.69 33.55 4.14
CA GLN A 129 -0.25 33.32 4.00
C GLN A 129 0.02 31.83 3.74
N PRO A 130 -0.19 31.35 2.49
CA PRO A 130 0.12 29.97 2.14
C PRO A 130 1.63 29.74 2.19
N VAL A 131 2.04 28.63 2.78
CA VAL A 131 3.45 28.21 2.86
C VAL A 131 3.90 27.71 1.49
N ARG A 132 4.85 28.41 0.88
CA ARG A 132 5.46 28.03 -0.41
C ARG A 132 6.91 27.61 -0.26
N HIS A 133 7.55 27.98 0.84
CA HIS A 133 8.95 27.74 1.13
C HIS A 133 9.15 26.37 1.81
N ILE A 134 9.23 25.34 0.97
CA ILE A 134 9.62 23.99 1.35
C ILE A 134 10.95 23.66 0.68
N SER A 135 11.94 23.28 1.48
CA SER A 135 13.21 22.76 1.00
C SER A 135 13.08 21.26 0.76
N SER A 136 13.69 20.78 -0.32
CA SER A 136 13.70 19.37 -0.67
C SER A 136 15.12 18.92 -0.93
N ILE A 137 15.51 17.87 -0.24
CA ILE A 137 16.88 17.37 -0.16
C ILE A 137 16.91 15.96 -0.74
N VAL A 138 17.91 15.68 -1.57
CA VAL A 138 18.35 14.31 -1.84
C VAL A 138 19.61 14.06 -1.01
N CYS A 139 19.57 13.11 -0.09
CA CYS A 139 20.66 12.78 0.80
C CYS A 139 21.35 11.48 0.35
N PHE A 140 22.60 11.59 -0.11
CA PHE A 140 23.44 10.47 -0.50
C PHE A 140 24.27 9.93 0.66
N LYS A 141 24.71 8.69 0.53
CA LYS A 141 25.50 8.01 1.58
C LYS A 141 26.93 8.55 1.65
N GLY A 142 27.49 8.52 2.85
CA GLY A 142 28.91 8.80 3.08
C GLY A 142 29.29 10.23 2.75
N ASP A 143 30.40 10.40 2.04
CA ASP A 143 30.98 11.69 1.62
C ASP A 143 30.67 12.06 0.16
N SER A 144 29.61 11.46 -0.40
CA SER A 144 29.18 11.69 -1.79
C SER A 144 29.18 13.16 -2.18
N SER A 145 29.65 13.45 -3.39
CA SER A 145 29.82 14.81 -3.89
C SER A 145 28.89 15.14 -5.05
N TYR A 146 28.44 16.38 -5.13
CA TYR A 146 27.59 16.88 -6.20
C TYR A 146 27.99 18.31 -6.59
N ASP A 147 28.19 18.55 -7.88
CA ASP A 147 28.40 19.91 -8.40
C ASP A 147 27.04 20.59 -8.61
N THR A 148 26.78 21.66 -7.85
CA THR A 148 25.51 22.40 -7.88
C THR A 148 25.28 23.15 -9.19
N ASN A 149 26.31 23.37 -10.00
CA ASN A 149 26.17 23.99 -11.33
C ASN A 149 25.48 23.07 -12.35
N GLN A 150 25.25 21.80 -11.99
CA GLN A 150 24.45 20.86 -12.79
C GLN A 150 22.95 21.20 -12.80
N ILE A 151 22.51 22.13 -11.95
CA ILE A 151 21.11 22.56 -11.79
C ILE A 151 21.05 24.08 -11.96
N GLU A 152 19.98 24.56 -12.59
CA GLU A 152 19.68 25.98 -12.74
C GLU A 152 19.60 26.69 -11.38
N ARG A 153 20.21 27.88 -11.30
CA ARG A 153 20.35 28.64 -10.04
C ARG A 153 19.03 28.95 -9.34
N ASP A 154 17.94 29.15 -10.09
CA ASP A 154 16.63 29.44 -9.50
C ASP A 154 16.05 28.25 -8.71
N LYS A 155 16.51 27.02 -9.01
CA LYS A 155 16.09 25.82 -8.28
C LYS A 155 16.85 25.64 -6.97
N HIS A 156 18.03 26.23 -6.82
CA HIS A 156 18.83 26.17 -5.58
C HIS A 156 18.09 26.73 -4.36
N LEU A 157 17.06 27.56 -4.59
CA LEU A 157 16.17 28.08 -3.55
C LEU A 157 15.37 27.00 -2.82
N TRP A 158 15.17 25.84 -3.43
CA TRP A 158 14.34 24.78 -2.86
C TRP A 158 14.91 23.38 -3.04
N PHE A 159 15.75 23.12 -4.03
CA PHE A 159 16.32 21.81 -4.32
C PHE A 159 17.78 21.74 -3.89
N ASN A 160 18.11 20.72 -3.10
CA ASN A 160 19.45 20.53 -2.56
C ASN A 160 19.88 19.06 -2.71
N VAL A 161 21.15 18.85 -3.04
CA VAL A 161 21.77 17.52 -3.07
C VAL A 161 22.88 17.52 -2.03
N LEU A 162 22.70 16.69 -1.01
CA LEU A 162 23.50 16.65 0.20
C LEU A 162 23.95 15.21 0.49
N ASN A 163 24.74 15.04 1.53
CA ASN A 163 25.19 13.76 2.05
C ASN A 163 25.03 13.72 3.57
N GLU A 164 25.35 12.57 4.18
CA GLU A 164 25.21 12.35 5.63
C GLU A 164 26.01 13.34 6.49
N ILE A 165 27.08 13.92 5.94
CA ILE A 165 28.00 14.82 6.64
C ILE A 165 27.48 16.26 6.64
N ASN A 166 27.01 16.75 5.50
CA ASN A 166 26.60 18.15 5.35
C ASN A 166 25.09 18.40 5.59
N LEU A 167 24.28 17.33 5.73
CA LEU A 167 22.85 17.44 6.00
C LEU A 167 22.57 18.22 7.29
N THR A 168 23.22 17.89 8.41
CA THR A 168 22.99 18.54 9.71
C THR A 168 23.31 20.03 9.67
N GLN A 169 24.44 20.41 9.06
CA GLN A 169 24.80 21.81 8.87
C GLN A 169 23.76 22.56 8.02
N PHE A 170 23.24 21.93 6.96
CA PHE A 170 22.16 22.51 6.16
C PHE A 170 20.89 22.70 7.01
N LEU A 171 20.51 21.71 7.81
CA LEU A 171 19.35 21.80 8.70
C LEU A 171 19.50 22.94 9.71
N SER A 172 20.69 23.17 10.27
CA SER A 172 20.97 24.27 11.20
C SER A 172 20.73 25.64 10.55
N ASN A 173 21.17 25.82 9.31
CA ASN A 173 21.09 27.08 8.58
C ASN A 173 19.73 27.32 7.90
N THR A 174 18.95 26.26 7.67
CA THR A 174 17.69 26.38 6.94
C THR A 174 16.62 27.08 7.78
N SER A 175 16.12 28.20 7.26
CA SER A 175 14.99 28.95 7.80
C SER A 175 14.26 29.70 6.68
N SER A 176 12.97 29.92 6.87
CA SER A 176 12.09 30.71 6.03
C SER A 176 11.79 32.03 6.71
N ASN A 177 11.78 33.11 5.91
CA ASN A 177 11.33 34.42 6.35
C ASN A 177 9.82 34.63 6.13
N GLU A 178 9.13 33.68 5.49
CA GLU A 178 7.70 33.82 5.17
C GLU A 178 6.77 33.39 6.31
N PHE A 179 7.22 32.49 7.20
CA PHE A 179 6.38 31.95 8.25
C PHE A 179 7.18 31.59 9.51
N VAL A 180 6.49 31.59 10.65
CA VAL A 180 6.97 31.07 11.92
C VAL A 180 5.83 30.32 12.59
N PHE A 181 6.02 29.03 12.85
CA PHE A 181 5.12 28.18 13.62
C PHE A 181 5.33 28.34 15.11
N LYS A 182 4.24 28.51 15.84
CA LYS A 182 4.23 28.39 17.30
C LYS A 182 4.32 26.90 17.66
N GLN A 183 4.86 26.59 18.83
CA GLN A 183 4.93 25.21 19.32
C GLN A 183 3.55 24.53 19.36
N SER A 184 2.50 25.26 19.76
CA SER A 184 1.13 24.75 19.72
C SER A 184 0.64 24.40 18.31
N GLU A 185 1.09 25.13 17.29
CA GLU A 185 0.72 24.85 15.90
C GLU A 185 1.51 23.66 15.36
N LEU A 186 2.81 23.54 15.71
CA LEU A 186 3.60 22.34 15.38
C LEU A 186 2.95 21.08 15.96
N SER A 187 2.51 21.11 17.22
CA SER A 187 1.78 19.99 17.82
C SER A 187 0.50 19.64 17.07
N LEU A 188 -0.29 20.64 16.65
CA LEU A 188 -1.50 20.42 15.86
C LEU A 188 -1.19 19.91 14.45
N ILE A 189 -0.08 20.35 13.83
CA ILE A 189 0.38 19.80 12.56
C ILE A 189 0.67 18.31 12.74
N ILE A 190 1.46 17.92 13.74
CA ILE A 190 1.76 16.52 14.04
C ILE A 190 0.49 15.69 14.26
N GLU A 191 -0.49 16.22 15.02
CA GLU A 191 -1.79 15.57 15.21
C GLU A 191 -2.52 15.35 13.87
N LYS A 192 -2.51 16.34 12.96
CA LYS A 192 -3.14 16.22 11.64
C LYS A 192 -2.42 15.26 10.71
N PHE A 193 -1.11 15.09 10.87
CA PHE A 193 -0.36 14.02 10.20
C PHE A 193 -0.79 12.62 10.69
N GLY A 194 -1.37 12.50 11.89
CA GLY A 194 -1.87 11.22 12.41
C GLY A 194 -0.75 10.21 12.68
N VAL A 195 0.41 10.71 13.11
CA VAL A 195 1.63 9.93 13.34
C VAL A 195 1.83 9.68 14.83
N VAL A 196 2.51 8.58 15.16
CA VAL A 196 2.83 8.20 16.54
C VAL A 196 4.27 8.58 16.85
N GLU A 197 4.54 9.05 18.07
CA GLU A 197 5.91 9.37 18.51
C GLU A 197 6.72 8.07 18.60
N TYR A 198 7.90 8.08 17.98
CA TYR A 198 8.87 6.99 18.00
C TYR A 198 9.98 7.31 18.99
N SER A 199 10.31 6.37 19.88
CA SER A 199 11.42 6.58 20.81
C SER A 199 12.73 6.54 20.05
N ILE A 200 13.42 7.68 20.00
CA ILE A 200 14.74 7.77 19.37
C ILE A 200 15.76 6.92 20.16
N ASP A 201 15.59 6.78 21.47
CA ASP A 201 16.46 5.96 22.33
C ASP A 201 16.37 4.47 21.95
N GLU A 202 15.17 3.97 21.62
CA GLU A 202 14.98 2.59 21.11
C GLU A 202 15.71 2.36 19.77
N LEU A 203 15.87 3.40 18.94
CA LEU A 203 16.64 3.34 17.70
C LEU A 203 18.15 3.20 17.96
N PHE A 204 18.64 3.86 19.01
CA PHE A 204 20.07 3.93 19.34
C PHE A 204 20.54 2.75 20.19
N GLU A 205 19.66 2.16 21.01
CA GLU A 205 19.96 0.92 21.73
C GLU A 205 20.25 -0.25 20.78
N ILE A 206 19.62 -0.30 19.60
CA ILE A 206 19.87 -1.33 18.57
C ILE A 206 21.31 -1.26 18.01
N ASP A 207 21.92 -0.07 17.95
CA ASP A 207 23.31 0.07 17.46
C ASP A 207 24.35 -0.12 18.58
N ASN A 208 24.03 0.18 19.83
CA ASN A 208 24.92 -0.09 20.98
C ASN A 208 24.92 -1.57 21.41
N LEU A 209 23.90 -2.35 21.02
CA LEU A 209 23.82 -3.80 21.30
C LEU A 209 24.66 -4.67 20.34
N LYS A 210 25.44 -4.07 19.43
CA LYS A 210 26.34 -4.81 18.55
C LYS A 210 27.71 -5.12 19.17
N ASP A 211 28.07 -4.50 20.28
CA ASP A 211 29.40 -4.68 20.87
C ASP A 211 29.48 -5.64 22.05
N ASP A 212 28.37 -6.09 22.65
CA ASP A 212 28.46 -7.17 23.65
C ASP A 212 27.24 -8.10 23.68
N ASN A 213 27.55 -9.39 23.66
CA ASN A 213 26.64 -10.53 23.59
C ASN A 213 25.46 -10.49 24.58
N LYS A 214 24.22 -10.29 24.08
CA LYS A 214 23.03 -11.12 24.33
C LYS A 214 21.77 -10.50 23.69
N PHE A 215 21.40 -10.95 22.49
CA PHE A 215 19.98 -10.97 22.10
C PHE A 215 19.27 -11.99 23.02
N THR A 216 18.50 -11.54 24.01
CA THR A 216 17.68 -12.46 24.82
C THR A 216 16.50 -12.93 23.98
N LEU A 217 16.39 -14.24 23.76
CA LEU A 217 15.32 -14.90 23.00
C LEU A 217 13.91 -14.45 23.41
N GLN A 218 13.74 -14.04 24.68
CA GLN A 218 12.49 -13.52 25.22
C GLN A 218 12.00 -12.25 24.48
N ASN A 219 12.91 -11.41 23.99
CA ASN A 219 12.55 -10.17 23.28
C ASN A 219 12.06 -10.46 21.86
N ILE A 220 12.63 -11.46 21.18
CA ILE A 220 12.19 -11.91 19.86
C ILE A 220 10.78 -12.52 19.93
N ILE A 221 10.47 -13.21 21.04
CA ILE A 221 9.16 -13.83 21.27
C ILE A 221 8.12 -12.78 21.66
N ASN A 222 8.48 -11.75 22.42
CA ASN A 222 7.53 -10.69 22.77
C ASN A 222 7.14 -9.80 21.57
N GLU A 223 7.96 -9.75 20.51
CA GLU A 223 7.63 -9.06 19.26
C GLU A 223 6.67 -9.84 18.35
N ILE A 224 6.55 -11.15 18.55
CA ILE A 224 5.71 -12.03 17.75
C ILE A 224 4.65 -12.57 18.72
N ASP A 225 3.46 -11.97 18.74
CA ASP A 225 2.36 -12.37 19.61
C ASP A 225 1.83 -13.77 19.19
N LEU A 226 2.55 -14.82 19.59
CA LEU A 226 2.41 -16.20 19.11
C LEU A 226 1.28 -16.93 19.83
N ILE A 227 0.03 -16.56 19.54
CA ILE A 227 -1.14 -17.40 19.81
C ILE A 227 -1.53 -18.07 18.48
N ASP A 228 -1.18 -19.34 18.32
CA ASP A 228 -1.41 -20.19 17.12
C ASP A 228 -0.76 -19.65 15.82
N PRO A 229 0.58 -19.61 15.76
CA PRO A 229 1.28 -19.04 14.61
C PRO A 229 1.06 -19.78 13.30
N SER A 230 0.91 -18.98 12.24
CA SER A 230 0.96 -19.50 10.88
C SER A 230 2.34 -20.08 10.56
N PRO A 231 2.43 -21.03 9.60
CA PRO A 231 3.72 -21.57 9.14
C PRO A 231 4.73 -20.49 8.72
N TYR A 232 4.24 -19.37 8.20
CA TYR A 232 5.07 -18.21 7.81
C TYR A 232 5.66 -17.47 9.02
N GLU A 233 4.91 -17.34 10.11
CA GLU A 233 5.41 -16.73 11.36
C GLU A 233 6.41 -17.65 12.06
N LEU A 234 6.18 -18.97 12.00
CA LEU A 234 7.14 -19.99 12.43
C LEU A 234 8.42 -19.94 11.58
N GLU A 235 8.30 -19.76 10.27
CA GLU A 235 9.44 -19.59 9.36
C GLU A 235 10.22 -18.28 9.64
N LYS A 236 9.52 -17.19 9.92
CA LYS A 236 10.15 -15.92 10.32
C LYS A 236 10.90 -16.04 11.65
N LEU A 237 10.32 -16.77 12.60
CA LEU A 237 10.96 -17.10 13.87
C LEU A 237 12.21 -17.98 13.66
N ILE A 238 12.17 -18.95 12.73
CA ILE A 238 13.33 -19.75 12.31
C ILE A 238 14.45 -18.81 11.81
N LEU A 239 14.14 -17.90 10.89
CA LEU A 239 15.13 -16.98 10.34
C LEU A 239 15.76 -16.10 11.43
N LEU A 240 14.95 -15.64 12.39
CA LEU A 240 15.41 -14.81 13.52
C LEU A 240 16.27 -15.58 14.52
N LEU A 241 15.87 -16.81 14.87
CA LEU A 241 16.60 -17.62 15.85
C LEU A 241 17.93 -18.12 15.28
N PHE A 242 17.97 -18.51 14.00
CA PHE A 242 19.18 -19.06 13.38
C PHE A 242 20.18 -17.99 12.88
N ASN A 243 19.71 -16.80 12.48
CA ASN A 243 20.64 -15.70 12.18
C ASN A 243 21.45 -15.28 13.41
N ASN A 244 20.94 -15.53 14.61
CA ASN A 244 21.57 -15.13 15.87
C ASN A 244 22.26 -16.29 16.62
N LYS A 245 21.92 -17.55 16.34
CA LYS A 245 22.60 -18.75 16.88
C LYS A 245 22.58 -19.91 15.88
N LEU A 246 23.77 -20.39 15.48
CA LEU A 246 23.93 -21.52 14.56
C LEU A 246 23.49 -22.88 15.13
N GLU A 247 23.41 -23.03 16.46
CA GLU A 247 22.89 -24.22 17.16
C GLU A 247 21.77 -23.83 18.13
N LEU A 248 20.63 -24.53 18.04
CA LEU A 248 19.51 -24.40 18.98
C LEU A 248 19.23 -25.74 19.65
N LYS A 249 18.91 -25.75 20.94
CA LYS A 249 18.45 -26.97 21.64
C LYS A 249 16.93 -27.09 21.52
N LEU A 250 16.44 -28.27 21.18
CA LEU A 250 15.02 -28.57 21.06
C LEU A 250 14.25 -28.26 22.35
N ASN A 251 14.82 -28.58 23.51
CA ASN A 251 14.18 -28.29 24.79
C ASN A 251 14.00 -26.78 25.02
N GLU A 252 14.89 -25.93 24.49
CA GLU A 252 14.72 -24.48 24.57
C GLU A 252 13.55 -24.04 23.70
N ILE A 253 13.40 -24.59 22.49
CA ILE A 253 12.27 -24.28 21.59
C ILE A 253 10.94 -24.75 22.19
N LEU A 254 10.86 -25.99 22.72
CA LEU A 254 9.64 -26.55 23.28
C LEU A 254 9.17 -25.78 24.53
N ILE A 255 10.09 -25.31 25.36
CA ILE A 255 9.78 -24.45 26.52
C ILE A 255 9.22 -23.09 26.06
N LEU A 256 9.67 -22.58 24.91
CA LEU A 256 9.40 -21.21 24.47
C LEU A 256 8.11 -21.03 23.67
N ILE A 257 7.78 -21.97 22.78
CA ILE A 257 6.57 -21.86 21.92
C ILE A 257 5.51 -22.92 22.24
N GLY A 258 5.75 -23.74 23.26
CA GLY A 258 4.92 -24.87 23.63
C GLY A 258 5.26 -26.13 22.83
N GLU A 259 4.98 -27.29 23.42
CA GLU A 259 5.41 -28.59 22.90
C GLU A 259 4.84 -28.88 21.51
N GLU A 260 3.55 -28.59 21.30
CA GLU A 260 2.84 -28.81 20.03
C GLU A 260 3.39 -27.95 18.89
N ASN A 261 3.62 -26.65 19.13
CA ASN A 261 4.18 -25.74 18.12
C ASN A 261 5.66 -26.00 17.85
N GLY A 262 6.43 -26.39 18.87
CA GLY A 262 7.83 -26.77 18.70
C GLY A 262 8.00 -28.05 17.86
N LEU A 263 7.07 -29.01 18.00
CA LEU A 263 7.02 -30.18 17.14
C LEU A 263 6.64 -29.81 15.69
N ARG A 264 5.65 -28.94 15.49
CA ARG A 264 5.24 -28.45 14.16
C ARG A 264 6.35 -27.65 13.46
N LEU A 265 7.11 -26.87 14.22
CA LEU A 265 8.30 -26.16 13.74
C LEU A 265 9.36 -27.13 13.24
N LEU A 266 9.64 -28.18 14.02
CA LEU A 266 10.57 -29.24 13.65
C LEU A 266 10.15 -29.98 12.38
N GLU A 267 8.86 -30.27 12.22
CA GLU A 267 8.33 -30.89 11.00
C GLU A 267 8.53 -29.98 9.78
N THR A 268 8.17 -28.70 9.91
CA THR A 268 8.39 -27.69 8.86
C THR A 268 9.86 -27.60 8.47
N LEU A 269 10.77 -27.59 9.44
CA LEU A 269 12.22 -27.56 9.22
C LEU A 269 12.75 -28.81 8.50
N LYS A 270 12.18 -29.98 8.80
CA LYS A 270 12.51 -31.25 8.13
C LYS A 270 11.96 -31.27 6.69
N GLU A 271 10.73 -30.80 6.47
CA GLU A 271 10.12 -30.70 5.15
C GLU A 271 10.91 -29.77 4.22
N LEU A 272 11.36 -28.63 4.75
CA LEU A 272 12.20 -27.66 4.04
C LEU A 272 13.64 -28.16 3.82
N LYS A 273 13.98 -29.36 4.33
CA LYS A 273 15.33 -29.93 4.30
C LYS A 273 16.37 -28.99 4.91
N LEU A 274 15.98 -28.16 5.86
CA LEU A 274 16.88 -27.17 6.45
C LEU A 274 17.70 -27.74 7.61
N VAL A 275 17.37 -28.93 8.13
CA VAL A 275 18.02 -29.54 9.30
C VAL A 275 18.75 -30.84 8.93
N ASN A 276 19.97 -31.02 9.46
CA ASN A 276 20.86 -32.13 9.12
C ASN A 276 20.73 -33.34 10.07
N THR A 277 20.64 -33.11 11.38
CA THR A 277 20.39 -34.17 12.39
C THR A 277 19.90 -33.59 13.71
N VAL A 278 19.04 -34.34 14.42
CA VAL A 278 18.75 -34.11 15.84
C VAL A 278 19.58 -35.12 16.64
N LYS A 279 20.63 -34.68 17.31
CA LYS A 279 21.48 -35.54 18.16
C LYS A 279 21.64 -34.87 19.52
N ASP A 280 21.36 -35.62 20.60
CA ASP A 280 21.37 -35.14 21.98
C ASP A 280 20.52 -33.85 22.21
N GLY A 281 19.39 -33.75 21.50
CA GLY A 281 18.47 -32.62 21.61
C GLY A 281 18.98 -31.32 20.97
N LYS A 282 20.09 -31.34 20.22
CA LYS A 282 20.57 -30.21 19.42
C LYS A 282 20.08 -30.30 17.98
N ILE A 283 19.58 -29.19 17.45
CA ILE A 283 19.14 -29.01 16.06
C ILE A 283 20.23 -28.22 15.33
N SER A 284 20.71 -28.77 14.21
CA SER A 284 21.72 -28.14 13.35
C SER A 284 21.19 -27.96 11.93
N LEU A 285 21.46 -26.82 11.32
CA LEU A 285 21.05 -26.53 9.94
C LEU A 285 21.96 -27.21 8.91
N GLN A 286 21.45 -27.43 7.69
CA GLN A 286 22.26 -27.80 6.53
C GLN A 286 23.16 -26.62 6.12
N GLU A 287 24.40 -26.87 5.71
CA GLU A 287 25.37 -25.80 5.37
C GLU A 287 24.89 -24.84 4.28
N ASN A 288 24.05 -25.32 3.35
CA ASN A 288 23.49 -24.55 2.23
C ASN A 288 22.10 -23.93 2.51
N TRP A 289 21.67 -23.87 3.77
CA TRP A 289 20.35 -23.36 4.16
C TRP A 289 20.06 -21.94 3.63
N LYS A 290 21.08 -21.06 3.58
CA LYS A 290 20.95 -19.70 3.02
C LYS A 290 20.67 -19.70 1.52
N GLU A 291 21.26 -20.60 0.75
CA GLU A 291 20.99 -20.73 -0.69
C GLU A 291 19.62 -21.34 -0.97
N LEU A 292 19.18 -22.30 -0.13
CA LEU A 292 17.84 -22.88 -0.21
C LEU A 292 16.75 -21.81 0.02
N LEU A 293 16.98 -20.89 0.97
CA LEU A 293 16.11 -19.74 1.22
C LEU A 293 16.18 -18.70 0.09
N LYS A 294 17.38 -18.37 -0.38
CA LYS A 294 17.58 -17.37 -1.44
C LYS A 294 16.94 -17.80 -2.76
N LYS A 295 17.00 -19.09 -3.11
CA LYS A 295 16.22 -19.65 -4.23
C LYS A 295 14.72 -19.43 -4.07
N ARG A 296 14.19 -19.47 -2.85
CA ARG A 296 12.77 -19.21 -2.56
C ARG A 296 12.44 -17.72 -2.56
N GLU A 297 13.34 -16.85 -2.09
CA GLU A 297 13.19 -15.40 -2.20
C GLU A 297 13.27 -14.91 -3.65
N GLU A 298 14.09 -15.52 -4.50
CA GLU A 298 14.11 -15.28 -5.95
C GLU A 298 12.82 -15.75 -6.64
N ILE A 299 12.22 -16.83 -6.14
CA ILE A 299 10.86 -17.26 -6.53
C ILE A 299 9.79 -16.24 -6.06
N ASN A 300 9.95 -15.64 -4.88
CA ASN A 300 9.00 -14.67 -4.31
C ASN A 300 9.16 -13.21 -4.79
N THR A 301 10.35 -12.80 -5.25
CA THR A 301 10.64 -11.47 -5.81
C THR A 301 10.27 -11.36 -7.30
N THR A 302 9.95 -12.49 -7.93
CA THR A 302 9.28 -12.51 -9.21
C THR A 302 7.77 -12.34 -8.98
N LYS A 303 7.24 -11.18 -9.33
CA LYS A 303 5.80 -10.92 -9.57
C LYS A 303 5.18 -12.07 -10.39
N SER A 304 4.68 -13.15 -9.80
CA SER A 304 4.39 -14.36 -10.59
C SER A 304 2.92 -14.54 -10.99
N HIS A 305 1.97 -13.77 -10.45
CA HIS A 305 0.55 -13.94 -10.86
C HIS A 305 0.07 -12.97 -11.93
N ASP A 306 0.30 -11.67 -11.82
CA ASP A 306 -0.27 -10.69 -12.78
C ASP A 306 0.48 -10.64 -14.12
N GLN A 307 1.60 -11.37 -14.28
CA GLN A 307 2.45 -11.31 -15.48
C GLN A 307 1.70 -11.58 -16.78
N TYR A 308 0.73 -12.50 -16.78
CA TYR A 308 -0.05 -12.80 -17.98
C TYR A 308 -0.95 -11.64 -18.39
N LEU A 309 -1.46 -10.84 -17.44
CA LEU A 309 -2.32 -9.67 -17.73
C LEU A 309 -1.57 -8.60 -18.53
N TYR A 310 -0.24 -8.56 -18.46
CA TYR A 310 0.59 -7.60 -19.17
C TYR A 310 0.93 -8.02 -20.60
N ARG A 311 0.65 -9.26 -21.00
CA ARG A 311 1.09 -9.81 -22.30
C ARG A 311 0.01 -9.77 -23.37
N SER A 312 -1.25 -9.85 -22.98
CA SER A 312 -2.36 -9.93 -23.93
C SER A 312 -3.62 -9.32 -23.35
N ASP A 313 -4.57 -9.02 -24.24
CA ASP A 313 -5.93 -8.73 -23.82
C ASP A 313 -6.49 -9.86 -22.95
N PHE A 314 -7.35 -9.50 -22.01
CA PHE A 314 -8.05 -10.47 -21.19
C PHE A 314 -9.47 -10.02 -20.90
N TRP A 315 -10.34 -11.00 -20.67
CA TRP A 315 -11.70 -10.76 -20.21
C TRP A 315 -11.73 -10.60 -18.70
N LEU A 316 -12.57 -9.68 -18.23
CA LEU A 316 -12.79 -9.43 -16.81
C LEU A 316 -13.19 -10.74 -16.10
N ALA A 317 -14.23 -11.43 -16.56
CA ALA A 317 -14.45 -12.84 -16.20
C ALA A 317 -13.75 -13.74 -17.23
N PRO A 318 -12.84 -14.66 -16.84
CA PRO A 318 -12.29 -15.66 -17.73
C PRO A 318 -13.40 -16.51 -18.34
N LEU A 319 -13.24 -16.89 -19.61
CA LEU A 319 -14.20 -17.74 -20.31
C LEU A 319 -14.18 -19.18 -19.78
N ASP A 320 -13.02 -19.65 -19.33
CA ASP A 320 -12.81 -21.03 -18.87
C ASP A 320 -12.14 -21.02 -17.48
N SER A 321 -12.96 -21.00 -16.42
CA SER A 321 -12.48 -21.19 -15.04
C SER A 321 -12.86 -22.60 -14.55
N LYS A 322 -11.87 -23.33 -14.04
CA LYS A 322 -12.06 -24.67 -13.46
C LYS A 322 -11.89 -24.63 -11.95
N GLU A 323 -12.74 -25.38 -11.25
CA GLU A 323 -12.76 -25.41 -9.79
C GLU A 323 -11.42 -25.87 -9.23
N ASN A 324 -10.95 -25.18 -8.19
CA ASN A 324 -9.65 -25.36 -7.54
C ASN A 324 -8.42 -25.15 -8.44
N GLU A 325 -8.60 -24.66 -9.66
CA GLU A 325 -7.50 -24.26 -10.53
C GLU A 325 -7.18 -22.78 -10.36
N THR A 326 -6.03 -22.39 -10.93
CA THR A 326 -5.59 -21.01 -10.95
C THR A 326 -6.64 -20.13 -11.63
N TYR A 327 -7.04 -19.06 -10.95
CA TYR A 327 -7.85 -18.02 -11.56
C TYR A 327 -6.97 -17.19 -12.50
N HIS A 328 -7.39 -17.02 -13.75
CA HIS A 328 -6.63 -16.31 -14.80
C HIS A 328 -7.23 -14.94 -15.14
N SER A 329 -7.81 -14.24 -14.16
CA SER A 329 -8.13 -12.82 -14.27
C SER A 329 -7.84 -12.07 -12.96
N ILE A 330 -8.18 -10.78 -12.88
CA ILE A 330 -7.87 -9.89 -11.76
C ILE A 330 -8.54 -10.37 -10.47
N TYR A 331 -7.78 -10.51 -9.37
CA TYR A 331 -8.32 -10.74 -8.02
C TYR A 331 -9.12 -9.53 -7.51
N ARG A 332 -10.43 -9.55 -7.71
CA ARG A 332 -11.35 -8.43 -7.46
C ARG A 332 -12.72 -8.91 -6.98
N GLY A 333 -13.65 -7.98 -6.82
CA GLY A 333 -15.00 -8.25 -6.35
C GLY A 333 -15.21 -7.85 -4.89
N THR A 334 -16.43 -8.06 -4.41
CA THR A 334 -16.82 -7.78 -3.03
C THR A 334 -16.07 -8.72 -2.09
N LYS A 335 -15.46 -8.18 -1.04
CA LYS A 335 -14.62 -8.96 -0.14
C LYS A 335 -15.44 -9.49 1.02
N TYR A 336 -15.35 -10.79 1.26
CA TYR A 336 -15.96 -11.46 2.39
C TYR A 336 -14.91 -12.27 3.16
N HIS A 337 -15.30 -12.68 4.35
CA HIS A 337 -14.48 -13.40 5.29
C HIS A 337 -15.23 -14.60 5.85
N PHE A 338 -14.47 -15.60 6.27
CA PHE A 338 -14.99 -16.78 6.95
C PHE A 338 -13.95 -17.40 7.87
N ASN A 339 -14.41 -18.23 8.79
CA ASN A 339 -13.55 -18.97 9.71
C ASN A 339 -13.79 -20.49 9.61
N SER A 340 -12.99 -21.26 10.36
CA SER A 340 -13.10 -22.72 10.46
C SER A 340 -14.47 -23.20 10.97
N ASP A 341 -15.17 -22.41 11.80
CA ASP A 341 -16.53 -22.71 12.25
C ASP A 341 -17.59 -22.62 11.12
N GLY A 342 -17.20 -22.14 9.93
CA GLY A 342 -18.10 -21.92 8.82
C GLY A 342 -19.07 -20.77 9.05
N ARG A 343 -18.67 -19.76 9.83
CA ARG A 343 -19.31 -18.44 9.88
C ARG A 343 -18.74 -17.56 8.78
N PHE A 344 -19.61 -16.80 8.12
CA PHE A 344 -19.24 -15.91 7.02
C PHE A 344 -19.68 -14.49 7.34
N TRP A 345 -18.88 -13.49 6.94
CA TRP A 345 -19.24 -12.10 7.14
C TRP A 345 -18.63 -11.19 6.07
N TRP A 346 -19.28 -10.04 5.86
CA TRP A 346 -18.69 -8.89 5.21
C TRP A 346 -18.13 -7.93 6.27
N SER A 347 -17.03 -7.24 5.99
CA SER A 347 -16.49 -6.20 6.88
C SER A 347 -16.11 -4.95 6.10
N LEU A 348 -16.36 -3.79 6.70
CA LEU A 348 -15.91 -2.52 6.14
C LEU A 348 -14.44 -2.29 6.51
N SER A 349 -13.60 -2.08 5.50
CA SER A 349 -12.17 -1.84 5.66
C SER A 349 -11.90 -0.67 6.62
N GLY A 350 -10.97 -0.85 7.56
CA GLY A 350 -10.63 0.18 8.55
C GLY A 350 -11.63 0.29 9.70
N THR A 351 -12.55 -0.67 9.86
CA THR A 351 -13.49 -0.73 10.99
C THR A 351 -13.64 -2.15 11.52
N ASP A 352 -14.10 -2.26 12.77
CA ASP A 352 -14.48 -3.55 13.38
C ASP A 352 -15.91 -3.99 13.02
N THR A 353 -16.57 -3.29 12.10
CA THR A 353 -17.94 -3.61 11.71
C THR A 353 -17.98 -4.88 10.87
N LYS A 354 -18.67 -5.90 11.39
CA LYS A 354 -18.89 -7.19 10.74
C LYS A 354 -20.38 -7.39 10.51
N LEU A 355 -20.74 -7.75 9.29
CA LEU A 355 -22.09 -8.14 8.89
C LEU A 355 -22.09 -9.63 8.59
N GLU A 356 -22.65 -10.43 9.47
CA GLU A 356 -22.76 -11.87 9.23
C GLU A 356 -23.66 -12.16 8.03
N ILE A 357 -23.22 -13.12 7.22
CA ILE A 357 -23.93 -13.59 6.04
C ILE A 357 -24.08 -15.11 6.07
N GLU A 358 -25.07 -15.58 5.32
CA GLU A 358 -25.27 -16.98 4.98
C GLU A 358 -25.46 -17.11 3.47
N PHE A 359 -25.05 -18.24 2.92
CA PHE A 359 -25.40 -18.59 1.55
C PHE A 359 -26.67 -19.42 1.57
N SER A 360 -27.66 -19.03 0.77
CA SER A 360 -28.86 -19.86 0.56
C SER A 360 -28.53 -21.24 -0.01
N ASP A 361 -27.41 -21.37 -0.73
CA ASP A 361 -26.88 -22.63 -1.22
C ASP A 361 -25.64 -23.06 -0.43
N ASN A 362 -25.79 -24.11 0.37
CA ASN A 362 -24.70 -24.67 1.18
C ASN A 362 -23.53 -25.21 0.36
N ARG A 363 -23.69 -25.47 -0.94
CA ARG A 363 -22.59 -25.91 -1.81
C ARG A 363 -21.46 -24.87 -1.86
N VAL A 364 -21.81 -23.59 -1.84
CA VAL A 364 -20.82 -22.50 -1.81
C VAL A 364 -19.99 -22.56 -0.52
N LYS A 365 -20.66 -22.66 0.63
CA LYS A 365 -20.02 -22.79 1.95
C LYS A 365 -19.08 -24.00 1.98
N ASN A 366 -19.55 -25.16 1.55
CA ASN A 366 -18.77 -26.39 1.59
C ASN A 366 -17.53 -26.31 0.69
N LYS A 367 -17.66 -25.76 -0.52
CA LYS A 367 -16.50 -25.60 -1.43
C LYS A 367 -15.47 -24.61 -0.88
N LEU A 368 -15.90 -23.51 -0.26
CA LEU A 368 -14.99 -22.56 0.37
C LEU A 368 -14.22 -23.18 1.55
N LEU A 369 -14.91 -23.91 2.43
CA LEU A 369 -14.28 -24.61 3.55
C LEU A 369 -13.36 -25.74 3.08
N ASN A 370 -13.74 -26.50 2.04
CA ASN A 370 -12.87 -27.50 1.45
C ASN A 370 -11.61 -26.88 0.81
N CYS A 371 -11.75 -25.71 0.18
CA CYS A 371 -10.64 -25.00 -0.41
C CYS A 371 -9.69 -24.41 0.66
N ARG A 372 -10.25 -23.86 1.75
CA ARG A 372 -9.52 -23.28 2.89
C ARG A 372 -10.17 -23.65 4.23
N PRO A 373 -9.78 -24.79 4.84
CA PRO A 373 -10.41 -25.30 6.06
C PRO A 373 -10.29 -24.38 7.28
N LEU A 374 -9.19 -23.63 7.38
CA LEU A 374 -8.95 -22.68 8.48
C LEU A 374 -9.67 -21.34 8.31
N GLY A 375 -10.37 -21.14 7.18
CA GLY A 375 -10.97 -19.86 6.85
C GLY A 375 -10.02 -18.88 6.14
N GLY A 376 -10.43 -17.61 6.14
CA GLY A 376 -9.70 -16.51 5.53
C GLY A 376 -10.61 -15.51 4.82
N SER A 377 -10.11 -14.91 3.75
CA SER A 377 -10.90 -14.02 2.89
C SER A 377 -11.11 -14.62 1.52
N PHE A 378 -12.23 -14.26 0.91
CA PHE A 378 -12.55 -14.58 -0.47
C PHE A 378 -13.22 -13.36 -1.10
N ARG A 379 -13.35 -13.40 -2.42
CA ARG A 379 -14.06 -12.37 -3.17
C ARG A 379 -15.12 -13.01 -4.04
N ILE A 380 -16.20 -12.27 -4.25
CA ILE A 380 -17.22 -12.62 -5.24
C ILE A 380 -17.19 -11.53 -6.32
N THR A 381 -16.87 -11.93 -7.55
CA THR A 381 -16.81 -11.00 -8.68
C THR A 381 -18.21 -10.55 -9.08
N GLU A 382 -18.28 -9.48 -9.88
CA GLU A 382 -19.51 -9.01 -10.52
C GLU A 382 -20.21 -10.04 -11.42
N SER A 383 -19.49 -11.08 -11.84
CA SER A 383 -20.04 -12.21 -12.60
C SER A 383 -20.45 -13.38 -11.71
N GLY A 384 -20.26 -13.27 -10.39
CA GLY A 384 -20.57 -14.30 -9.40
C GLY A 384 -19.46 -15.32 -9.18
N GLU A 385 -18.26 -15.12 -9.73
CA GLU A 385 -17.14 -16.05 -9.50
C GLU A 385 -16.64 -15.90 -8.08
N ILE A 386 -16.53 -17.01 -7.35
CA ILE A 386 -15.99 -17.04 -6.00
C ILE A 386 -14.52 -17.40 -6.09
N ILE A 387 -13.66 -16.47 -5.68
CA ILE A 387 -12.21 -16.60 -5.78
C ILE A 387 -11.56 -16.37 -4.42
N THR A 388 -10.48 -17.09 -4.14
CA THR A 388 -9.68 -16.89 -2.92
C THR A 388 -8.19 -17.01 -3.24
N LYS A 389 -7.33 -16.61 -2.32
CA LYS A 389 -5.89 -16.91 -2.39
C LYS A 389 -5.59 -18.13 -1.53
N LYS A 390 -4.85 -19.08 -2.08
CA LYS A 390 -4.39 -20.29 -1.38
C LYS A 390 -2.89 -20.43 -1.60
N GLU A 391 -2.19 -20.82 -0.55
CA GLU A 391 -0.77 -21.17 -0.65
C GLU A 391 -0.63 -22.55 -1.31
N VAL A 392 0.14 -22.62 -2.40
CA VAL A 392 0.44 -23.83 -3.15
C VAL A 392 1.95 -23.85 -3.37
N ASN A 393 2.64 -24.84 -2.80
CA ASN A 393 4.10 -24.97 -2.87
C ASN A 393 4.86 -23.72 -2.43
N GLY A 394 4.38 -23.04 -1.38
CA GLY A 394 5.02 -21.86 -0.82
C GLY A 394 4.73 -20.55 -1.56
N GLU A 395 3.87 -20.56 -2.59
CA GLU A 395 3.40 -19.37 -3.31
C GLU A 395 1.89 -19.16 -3.14
N TYR A 396 1.46 -17.92 -2.93
CA TYR A 396 0.03 -17.58 -2.91
C TYR A 396 -0.55 -17.49 -4.31
N LYS A 397 -1.35 -18.48 -4.70
CA LYS A 397 -2.10 -18.49 -5.97
C LYS A 397 -3.54 -18.08 -5.73
N GLN A 398 -4.07 -17.26 -6.65
CA GLN A 398 -5.50 -17.01 -6.72
C GLN A 398 -6.19 -18.21 -7.38
N ILE A 399 -7.23 -18.70 -6.73
CA ILE A 399 -7.93 -19.94 -7.08
C ILE A 399 -9.39 -19.62 -7.34
N PHE A 400 -9.93 -20.18 -8.42
CA PHE A 400 -11.37 -20.22 -8.65
C PHE A 400 -11.99 -21.34 -7.82
N VAL A 401 -12.92 -21.00 -6.94
CA VAL A 401 -13.54 -21.97 -6.03
C VAL A 401 -14.80 -22.56 -6.66
N THR A 402 -15.73 -21.69 -7.08
CA THR A 402 -17.02 -22.06 -7.68
C THR A 402 -17.72 -20.79 -8.17
N MET A 403 -18.81 -20.96 -8.93
CA MET A 403 -19.78 -19.87 -9.11
C MET A 403 -20.67 -19.71 -7.88
N LEU A 404 -21.06 -18.48 -7.58
CA LEU A 404 -22.11 -18.16 -6.64
C LEU A 404 -23.43 -18.72 -7.19
N THR A 405 -24.03 -19.64 -6.43
CA THR A 405 -25.36 -20.17 -6.68
C THR A 405 -26.30 -19.71 -5.57
N GLY A 406 -27.51 -19.30 -5.94
CA GLY A 406 -28.47 -18.72 -5.01
C GLY A 406 -28.17 -17.27 -4.60
N GLU A 407 -28.69 -16.89 -3.45
CA GLU A 407 -28.57 -15.56 -2.84
C GLU A 407 -27.69 -15.56 -1.59
N ILE A 408 -27.13 -14.39 -1.28
CA ILE A 408 -26.48 -14.08 0.00
C ILE A 408 -27.54 -13.49 0.94
N ILE A 409 -27.64 -14.05 2.14
CA ILE A 409 -28.60 -13.64 3.16
C ILE A 409 -27.81 -12.93 4.26
N PHE A 410 -28.08 -11.66 4.51
CA PHE A 410 -27.55 -10.98 5.68
C PHE A 410 -28.34 -11.40 6.91
N LYS A 411 -27.65 -11.88 7.95
CA LYS A 411 -28.32 -12.32 9.18
C LYS A 411 -29.16 -11.19 9.77
N GLU A 412 -30.24 -11.61 10.45
CA GLU A 412 -31.26 -10.73 11.02
C GLU A 412 -32.07 -9.92 9.99
N ASN A 413 -31.91 -10.21 8.68
CA ASN A 413 -32.62 -9.56 7.57
C ASN A 413 -32.58 -8.02 7.61
N LYS A 414 -31.50 -7.46 8.18
CA LYS A 414 -31.35 -6.02 8.42
C LYS A 414 -31.13 -5.21 7.14
N ILE A 415 -30.57 -5.84 6.10
CA ILE A 415 -30.41 -5.29 4.75
C ILE A 415 -30.67 -6.35 3.70
N SER A 416 -31.12 -5.93 2.52
CA SER A 416 -31.25 -6.82 1.37
C SER A 416 -29.94 -6.89 0.59
N TRP A 417 -29.50 -8.11 0.25
CA TRP A 417 -28.40 -8.33 -0.67
C TRP A 417 -28.69 -7.77 -2.07
N LYS A 418 -29.95 -7.89 -2.52
CA LYS A 418 -30.41 -7.45 -3.84
C LYS A 418 -31.68 -6.60 -3.69
N PRO A 419 -31.53 -5.31 -3.33
CA PRO A 419 -32.66 -4.40 -3.20
C PRO A 419 -33.50 -4.35 -4.48
N LEU A 420 -34.82 -4.57 -4.34
CA LEU A 420 -35.74 -4.59 -5.47
C LEU A 420 -36.29 -3.20 -5.77
N LYS A 421 -36.74 -3.00 -7.03
CA LYS A 421 -37.47 -1.80 -7.49
C LYS A 421 -36.69 -0.47 -7.45
N LEU A 422 -35.36 -0.51 -7.46
CA LEU A 422 -34.54 0.70 -7.58
C LEU A 422 -34.55 1.26 -9.01
N LYS A 423 -34.68 2.58 -9.14
CA LYS A 423 -34.48 3.31 -10.39
C LYS A 423 -33.09 3.95 -10.39
N LYS A 424 -32.58 4.29 -11.59
CA LYS A 424 -31.33 5.03 -11.71
C LYS A 424 -31.40 6.33 -10.88
N GLY A 425 -30.35 6.61 -10.13
CA GLY A 425 -30.25 7.75 -9.22
C GLY A 425 -30.86 7.53 -7.82
N ASP A 426 -31.50 6.39 -7.56
CA ASP A 426 -31.98 6.07 -6.22
C ASP A 426 -30.84 5.72 -5.27
N LEU A 427 -31.06 5.97 -3.99
CA LEU A 427 -30.13 5.63 -2.92
C LEU A 427 -29.92 4.11 -2.88
N TRP A 428 -28.67 3.69 -2.68
CA TRP A 428 -28.33 2.30 -2.48
C TRP A 428 -28.40 1.94 -0.98
N PRO A 429 -29.33 1.06 -0.54
CA PRO A 429 -29.57 0.78 0.87
C PRO A 429 -28.78 -0.44 1.39
N SER A 430 -27.77 -0.91 0.66
CA SER A 430 -27.01 -2.12 1.02
C SER A 430 -25.51 -1.81 1.05
N ILE A 431 -24.68 -2.84 1.19
CA ILE A 431 -23.22 -2.70 1.24
C ILE A 431 -22.71 -1.98 -0.03
N TYR A 432 -21.88 -0.95 0.16
CA TYR A 432 -21.21 -0.25 -0.94
C TYR A 432 -19.83 -0.86 -1.16
N ASP A 433 -19.82 -2.03 -1.81
CA ASP A 433 -18.59 -2.73 -2.15
C ASP A 433 -18.70 -3.40 -3.52
N GLY A 434 -17.60 -3.97 -4.01
CA GLY A 434 -17.50 -4.59 -5.32
C GLY A 434 -16.24 -4.21 -6.08
N THR A 435 -16.18 -4.70 -7.31
CA THR A 435 -15.11 -4.37 -8.25
C THR A 435 -15.14 -2.88 -8.57
N THR A 436 -14.00 -2.22 -8.36
CA THR A 436 -13.90 -0.77 -8.52
C THR A 436 -13.34 -0.42 -9.89
N PHE A 437 -14.07 0.43 -10.62
CA PHE A 437 -13.65 0.96 -11.91
C PHE A 437 -13.54 2.49 -11.86
N GLY A 438 -12.65 3.04 -12.68
CA GLY A 438 -12.63 4.46 -13.00
C GLY A 438 -13.20 4.70 -14.39
N ILE A 439 -13.94 5.79 -14.54
CA ILE A 439 -14.40 6.30 -15.83
C ILE A 439 -13.92 7.75 -15.95
N ASN A 440 -13.50 8.18 -17.13
CA ASN A 440 -13.15 9.57 -17.41
C ASN A 440 -14.12 10.22 -18.40
N ALA A 441 -14.00 11.54 -18.55
CA ALA A 441 -14.82 12.32 -19.49
C ALA A 441 -14.66 11.88 -20.95
N ASN A 442 -13.53 11.26 -21.31
CA ASN A 442 -13.25 10.73 -22.65
C ASN A 442 -13.90 9.37 -22.91
N ARG A 443 -14.91 8.98 -22.11
CA ARG A 443 -15.65 7.73 -22.24
C ARG A 443 -14.80 6.47 -22.04
N GLN A 444 -13.63 6.57 -21.42
CA GLN A 444 -12.78 5.40 -21.17
C GLN A 444 -13.09 4.81 -19.79
N LEU A 445 -13.31 3.50 -19.74
CA LEU A 445 -13.38 2.73 -18.50
C LEU A 445 -12.02 2.08 -18.22
N PHE A 446 -11.57 2.11 -16.97
CA PHE A 446 -10.33 1.44 -16.55
C PHE A 446 -10.45 0.80 -15.17
N ILE A 447 -9.64 -0.23 -14.95
CA ILE A 447 -9.43 -0.86 -13.64
C ILE A 447 -7.97 -0.66 -13.21
N LYS A 448 -7.73 -0.48 -11.92
CA LYS A 448 -6.38 -0.35 -11.36
C LYS A 448 -5.96 -1.66 -10.70
N VAL A 449 -4.88 -2.27 -11.18
CA VAL A 449 -4.31 -3.51 -10.63
C VAL A 449 -2.84 -3.25 -10.35
N SER A 450 -2.40 -3.52 -9.12
CA SER A 450 -0.99 -3.41 -8.72
C SER A 450 -0.35 -2.06 -9.12
N GLY A 451 -1.11 -0.96 -8.97
CA GLY A 451 -0.66 0.38 -9.32
C GLY A 451 -0.93 0.83 -10.77
N ARG A 452 -1.15 -0.09 -11.71
CA ARG A 452 -1.27 0.17 -13.15
C ARG A 452 -2.73 0.22 -13.62
N LYS A 453 -3.00 1.00 -14.67
CA LYS A 453 -4.35 1.12 -15.26
C LYS A 453 -4.47 0.20 -16.48
N PHE A 454 -5.51 -0.62 -16.47
CA PHE A 454 -5.93 -1.43 -17.61
C PHE A 454 -7.18 -0.79 -18.18
N TYR A 455 -7.15 -0.46 -19.47
CA TYR A 455 -8.25 0.22 -20.15
C TYR A 455 -9.14 -0.80 -20.83
N ALA A 456 -10.45 -0.64 -20.69
CA ALA A 456 -11.41 -1.46 -21.40
C ALA A 456 -11.36 -1.13 -22.89
N VAL A 457 -11.49 -2.17 -23.71
CA VAL A 457 -11.59 -2.07 -25.17
C VAL A 457 -12.96 -2.50 -25.69
N GLU A 458 -13.71 -3.28 -24.92
CA GLU A 458 -15.01 -3.83 -25.31
C GLU A 458 -15.91 -4.09 -24.10
N GLY A 459 -17.23 -3.97 -24.27
CA GLY A 459 -18.24 -4.41 -23.29
C GLY A 459 -18.52 -3.40 -22.17
N HIS A 460 -17.99 -2.17 -22.30
CA HIS A 460 -18.06 -1.13 -21.28
C HIS A 460 -18.97 0.06 -21.65
N GLU A 461 -19.45 0.10 -22.89
CA GLU A 461 -20.06 1.28 -23.53
C GLU A 461 -21.33 1.72 -22.78
N LYS A 462 -22.21 0.76 -22.48
CA LYS A 462 -23.47 1.01 -21.74
C LYS A 462 -23.22 1.48 -20.30
N ILE A 463 -22.14 1.00 -19.67
CA ILE A 463 -21.74 1.43 -18.32
C ILE A 463 -21.32 2.89 -18.38
N VAL A 464 -20.42 3.22 -19.30
CA VAL A 464 -19.90 4.58 -19.47
C VAL A 464 -21.03 5.56 -19.78
N GLU A 465 -21.93 5.23 -20.71
CA GLU A 465 -23.09 6.06 -21.03
C GLU A 465 -23.96 6.33 -19.81
N THR A 466 -24.27 5.28 -19.06
CA THR A 466 -25.08 5.40 -17.85
C THR A 466 -24.39 6.23 -16.77
N VAL A 467 -23.07 6.09 -16.61
CA VAL A 467 -22.32 6.82 -15.58
C VAL A 467 -22.17 8.29 -15.95
N LEU A 468 -21.82 8.60 -17.20
CA LEU A 468 -21.58 9.98 -17.65
C LEU A 468 -22.86 10.82 -17.66
N GLN A 469 -24.05 10.21 -17.78
CA GLN A 469 -25.33 10.89 -17.57
C GLN A 469 -25.45 11.53 -16.18
N PHE A 470 -24.82 10.93 -15.17
CA PHE A 470 -24.88 11.44 -13.79
C PHE A 470 -23.55 12.05 -13.31
N LYS A 471 -22.41 11.65 -13.89
CA LYS A 471 -21.07 12.16 -13.58
C LYS A 471 -20.37 12.55 -14.88
N PRO A 472 -20.65 13.75 -15.45
CA PRO A 472 -20.13 14.15 -16.76
C PRO A 472 -18.60 14.15 -16.85
N GLN A 473 -17.91 14.42 -15.74
CA GLN A 473 -16.44 14.41 -15.66
C GLN A 473 -15.86 13.00 -15.42
N GLY A 474 -16.71 11.99 -15.34
CA GLY A 474 -16.36 10.65 -14.89
C GLY A 474 -16.23 10.53 -13.38
N GLY A 475 -15.56 9.47 -12.93
CA GLY A 475 -15.33 9.18 -11.52
C GLY A 475 -15.22 7.69 -11.26
N ARG A 476 -15.13 7.35 -9.97
CA ARG A 476 -15.12 5.96 -9.52
C ARG A 476 -16.53 5.40 -9.45
N ILE A 477 -16.68 4.15 -9.87
CA ILE A 477 -17.86 3.33 -9.70
C ILE A 477 -17.48 1.99 -9.08
N LYS A 478 -18.45 1.30 -8.52
CA LYS A 478 -18.35 -0.09 -8.10
C LYS A 478 -19.38 -0.94 -8.83
N ILE A 479 -19.01 -2.17 -9.18
CA ILE A 479 -19.97 -3.20 -9.59
C ILE A 479 -19.87 -4.34 -8.59
N ASN A 480 -20.95 -4.60 -7.88
CA ASN A 480 -21.00 -5.65 -6.88
C ASN A 480 -21.34 -7.01 -7.51
N GLU A 481 -21.37 -8.05 -6.68
CA GLU A 481 -21.60 -9.45 -7.05
C GLU A 481 -23.00 -9.76 -7.60
N ASN A 482 -23.96 -8.85 -7.49
CA ASN A 482 -25.27 -8.98 -8.11
C ASN A 482 -25.43 -8.15 -9.41
N GLY A 483 -24.33 -7.55 -9.86
CA GLY A 483 -24.23 -6.72 -11.05
C GLY A 483 -24.74 -5.29 -10.87
N ALA A 484 -25.08 -4.84 -9.67
CA ALA A 484 -25.49 -3.45 -9.46
C ALA A 484 -24.31 -2.50 -9.71
N ILE A 485 -24.54 -1.50 -10.55
CA ILE A 485 -23.59 -0.41 -10.83
C ILE A 485 -23.86 0.69 -9.81
N LEU A 486 -22.88 0.95 -8.95
CA LEU A 486 -22.96 1.86 -7.83
C LEU A 486 -21.97 3.01 -8.00
N THR A 487 -22.36 4.21 -7.57
CA THR A 487 -21.44 5.34 -7.44
C THR A 487 -21.77 6.15 -6.21
N LEU A 488 -20.80 6.90 -5.72
CA LEU A 488 -21.04 7.99 -4.78
C LEU A 488 -21.48 9.25 -5.54
N MET A 489 -22.56 9.86 -5.06
CA MET A 489 -23.18 11.04 -5.64
C MET A 489 -23.83 11.92 -4.55
N TYR A 490 -23.86 13.23 -4.78
CA TYR A 490 -24.45 14.25 -3.91
C TYR A 490 -23.81 14.38 -2.53
N SER A 491 -23.25 15.54 -2.21
CA SER A 491 -22.98 15.95 -0.83
C SER A 491 -24.22 16.62 -0.23
N ALA A 492 -24.26 16.75 1.10
CA ALA A 492 -25.30 17.56 1.75
C ALA A 492 -25.19 19.03 1.29
N PRO A 493 -26.31 19.75 1.06
CA PRO A 493 -27.70 19.29 1.20
C PRO A 493 -28.16 18.38 0.04
N TYR A 494 -28.90 17.31 0.38
CA TYR A 494 -29.33 16.31 -0.61
C TYR A 494 -30.57 16.75 -1.42
N PRO A 495 -30.72 16.28 -2.67
CA PRO A 495 -31.95 16.49 -3.44
C PRO A 495 -33.19 15.93 -2.73
N ARG A 496 -34.36 16.57 -2.94
CA ARG A 496 -35.63 16.17 -2.28
C ARG A 496 -35.99 14.69 -2.47
N ARG A 497 -35.72 14.14 -3.66
CA ARG A 497 -35.93 12.71 -3.96
C ARG A 497 -35.11 11.80 -3.05
N ILE A 498 -33.85 12.17 -2.78
CA ILE A 498 -32.95 11.44 -1.90
C ILE A 498 -33.40 11.58 -0.44
N LEU A 499 -33.76 12.79 0.00
CA LEU A 499 -34.26 13.01 1.37
C LEU A 499 -35.49 12.13 1.68
N ASN A 500 -36.40 12.00 0.72
CA ASN A 500 -37.56 11.11 0.83
C ASN A 500 -37.22 9.60 0.89
N GLN A 501 -36.05 9.20 0.40
CA GLN A 501 -35.56 7.82 0.51
C GLN A 501 -34.86 7.60 1.84
N ILE A 502 -34.01 8.55 2.27
CA ILE A 502 -33.35 8.53 3.57
C ILE A 502 -34.36 8.44 4.72
N SER A 503 -35.49 9.14 4.62
CA SER A 503 -36.53 9.08 5.66
C SER A 503 -37.19 7.70 5.80
N LYS A 504 -37.12 6.86 4.76
CA LYS A 504 -37.69 5.50 4.73
C LYS A 504 -36.70 4.41 5.14
N LEU A 505 -35.41 4.74 5.27
CA LEU A 505 -34.41 3.78 5.70
C LEU A 505 -34.60 3.39 7.16
N SER A 506 -34.35 2.12 7.44
CA SER A 506 -34.12 1.62 8.79
C SER A 506 -32.90 2.30 9.44
N ASN A 507 -32.84 2.26 10.77
CA ASN A 507 -31.67 2.77 11.49
C ASN A 507 -30.38 2.04 11.10
N PHE A 508 -30.49 0.76 10.75
CA PHE A 508 -29.34 -0.03 10.34
C PHE A 508 -28.79 0.42 8.98
N GLU A 509 -29.65 0.64 7.99
CA GLU A 509 -29.24 1.17 6.68
C GLU A 509 -28.65 2.58 6.80
N LYS A 510 -29.19 3.43 7.69
CA LYS A 510 -28.62 4.75 8.00
C LYS A 510 -27.22 4.62 8.58
N ASN A 511 -27.03 3.72 9.55
CA ASN A 511 -25.73 3.49 10.18
C ASN A 511 -24.71 2.94 9.17
N LEU A 512 -25.12 2.09 8.24
CA LEU A 512 -24.26 1.58 7.17
C LEU A 512 -23.78 2.70 6.24
N ILE A 513 -24.63 3.69 5.95
CA ILE A 513 -24.25 4.87 5.16
C ILE A 513 -23.35 5.80 5.99
N ASP A 514 -23.65 6.00 7.27
CA ASP A 514 -22.92 6.92 8.15
C ASP A 514 -21.51 6.44 8.48
N ILE A 515 -21.33 5.15 8.76
CA ILE A 515 -20.00 4.60 9.06
C ILE A 515 -19.04 4.82 7.89
N ARG A 516 -19.52 4.72 6.64
CA ARG A 516 -18.72 5.04 5.46
C ARG A 516 -18.29 6.50 5.42
N LYS A 517 -19.16 7.44 5.82
CA LYS A 517 -18.80 8.87 5.87
C LYS A 517 -17.68 9.12 6.88
N LYS A 518 -17.70 8.42 8.02
CA LYS A 518 -16.66 8.51 9.05
C LYS A 518 -15.33 7.95 8.57
N THR A 519 -15.34 6.84 7.83
CA THR A 519 -14.11 6.19 7.33
C THR A 519 -13.53 6.89 6.12
N ASP A 520 -14.35 7.17 5.10
CA ASP A 520 -13.87 7.67 3.80
C ASP A 520 -13.74 9.20 3.79
N ARG A 521 -14.24 9.89 4.83
CA ARG A 521 -14.39 11.36 4.93
C ARG A 521 -15.09 11.98 3.71
N ASP A 522 -15.84 11.16 2.98
CA ASP A 522 -16.64 11.48 1.81
C ASP A 522 -18.06 11.80 2.31
N GLY A 523 -18.48 13.06 2.15
CA GLY A 523 -19.83 13.50 2.52
C GLY A 523 -20.92 13.04 1.52
N MET A 524 -20.54 12.24 0.51
CA MET A 524 -21.44 11.79 -0.54
C MET A 524 -22.26 10.59 -0.08
N ILE A 525 -23.19 10.12 -0.90
CA ILE A 525 -24.02 8.93 -0.62
C ILE A 525 -23.98 7.96 -1.79
N PRO A 526 -24.07 6.64 -1.54
CA PRO A 526 -24.10 5.65 -2.60
C PRO A 526 -25.46 5.65 -3.29
N ILE A 527 -25.44 5.62 -4.62
CA ILE A 527 -26.63 5.53 -5.45
C ILE A 527 -26.50 4.41 -6.48
N TYR A 528 -27.66 3.90 -6.90
CA TYR A 528 -27.81 2.90 -7.93
C TYR A 528 -27.90 3.54 -9.33
N LEU A 529 -27.10 3.06 -10.27
CA LEU A 529 -27.08 3.54 -11.66
C LEU A 529 -27.67 2.56 -12.67
N GLY A 530 -27.78 1.28 -12.31
CA GLY A 530 -28.27 0.26 -13.22
C GLY A 530 -27.68 -1.10 -12.91
N LYS A 531 -27.93 -2.05 -13.80
CA LYS A 531 -27.42 -3.42 -13.70
C LYS A 531 -26.48 -3.71 -14.87
N PHE A 532 -25.34 -4.29 -14.55
CA PHE A 532 -24.42 -4.88 -15.48
C PHE A 532 -24.69 -6.39 -15.59
N SER A 533 -24.77 -6.86 -16.83
CA SER A 533 -24.88 -8.28 -17.18
C SER A 533 -24.11 -8.47 -18.48
N GLY A 534 -22.85 -8.85 -18.37
CA GLY A 534 -21.94 -8.96 -19.49
C GLY A 534 -20.52 -9.19 -19.01
N ASN A 535 -19.57 -9.02 -19.91
CA ASN A 535 -18.16 -9.11 -19.62
C ASN A 535 -17.44 -7.90 -20.23
N ILE A 536 -16.27 -7.57 -19.72
CA ILE A 536 -15.49 -6.42 -20.20
C ILE A 536 -14.13 -6.93 -20.64
N LYS A 537 -13.72 -6.59 -21.85
CA LYS A 537 -12.38 -6.91 -22.35
C LYS A 537 -11.43 -5.77 -22.02
N PHE A 538 -10.27 -6.10 -21.45
CA PHE A 538 -9.22 -5.16 -21.12
C PHE A 538 -7.99 -5.43 -21.97
N LYS A 539 -7.30 -4.34 -22.34
CA LYS A 539 -5.96 -4.42 -22.93
C LYS A 539 -4.87 -4.28 -21.87
N PRO A 540 -3.68 -4.85 -22.09
CA PRO A 540 -2.54 -4.61 -21.21
C PRO A 540 -2.21 -3.11 -21.14
N PRO A 541 -1.59 -2.64 -20.03
CA PRO A 541 -1.11 -1.28 -19.95
C PRO A 541 -0.07 -1.04 -21.05
N TYR A 542 0.04 0.22 -21.48
CA TYR A 542 1.02 0.61 -22.48
C TYR A 542 2.43 0.27 -21.99
N ASP A 543 3.16 -0.48 -22.80
CA ASP A 543 4.54 -0.83 -22.56
C ASP A 543 5.45 0.22 -23.21
N LEU A 544 6.18 0.95 -22.39
CA LEU A 544 7.12 1.98 -22.85
C LEU A 544 8.36 1.37 -23.52
N GLU A 545 8.62 0.09 -23.29
CA GLU A 545 9.77 -0.64 -23.83
C GLU A 545 9.37 -1.48 -25.07
N LYS A 546 8.10 -1.42 -25.51
CA LYS A 546 7.67 -2.08 -26.74
C LYS A 546 8.44 -1.52 -27.94
N GLU A 547 9.07 -2.40 -28.72
CA GLU A 547 9.61 -2.06 -30.03
C GLU A 547 8.48 -1.72 -31.02
N TRP A 548 8.62 -0.60 -31.72
CA TRP A 548 7.61 -0.15 -32.68
C TRP A 548 7.74 -0.89 -34.00
N SER A 549 6.60 -1.34 -34.53
CA SER A 549 6.50 -1.82 -35.91
C SER A 549 6.26 -0.66 -36.88
N GLU A 550 6.42 -0.88 -38.19
CA GLU A 550 6.05 0.12 -39.21
C GLU A 550 4.57 0.52 -39.14
N GLU A 551 3.69 -0.39 -38.72
CA GLU A 551 2.28 -0.07 -38.46
C GLU A 551 2.10 0.86 -37.25
N ASP A 552 2.86 0.63 -36.17
CA ASP A 552 2.84 1.51 -34.99
C ASP A 552 3.35 2.92 -35.34
N ASP A 553 4.41 3.01 -36.15
CA ASP A 553 4.93 4.27 -36.69
C ASP A 553 3.89 4.99 -37.54
N ASN A 554 3.27 4.29 -38.49
CA ASN A 554 2.23 4.88 -39.35
C ASN A 554 1.00 5.34 -38.54
N GLU A 555 0.56 4.55 -37.56
CA GLU A 555 -0.55 4.91 -36.68
C GLU A 555 -0.18 6.11 -35.77
N PHE A 556 1.05 6.18 -35.29
CA PHE A 556 1.55 7.34 -34.54
C PHE A 556 1.58 8.59 -35.41
N LEU A 557 2.21 8.51 -36.59
CA LEU A 557 2.32 9.61 -37.54
C LEU A 557 0.94 10.10 -37.99
N SER A 558 -0.03 9.21 -38.18
CA SER A 558 -1.43 9.59 -38.42
C SER A 558 -2.04 10.31 -37.22
N ARG A 559 -1.87 9.80 -36.00
CA ARG A 559 -2.38 10.42 -34.76
C ARG A 559 -1.83 11.81 -34.50
N ILE A 560 -0.58 12.08 -34.88
CA ILE A 560 0.03 13.42 -34.76
C ILE A 560 -0.16 14.30 -36.02
N GLY A 561 -0.91 13.81 -37.03
CA GLY A 561 -1.28 14.57 -38.22
C GLY A 561 -0.19 14.72 -39.28
N VAL A 562 0.84 13.86 -39.26
CA VAL A 562 1.92 13.82 -40.25
C VAL A 562 1.53 12.99 -41.48
N LEU A 563 0.81 11.89 -41.28
CA LEU A 563 0.18 11.12 -42.37
C LEU A 563 -1.32 11.43 -42.39
N LYS A 564 -1.85 11.75 -43.58
CA LYS A 564 -3.27 11.99 -43.80
C LYS A 564 -4.04 10.70 -44.00
#